data_AF-A0A2K5C5K6-F1
#
_entry.id   AF-A0A2K5C5K6-F1
#
_cell.length_a   1.000
_cell.length_b   1.000
_cell.length_c   1.000
_cell.angle_alpha   90.00
_cell.angle_beta   90.00
_cell.angle_gamma   90.00
#
_symmetry.space_group_name_H-M   'P 1'
#
loop_
_entity.id
_entity.type
_entity.pdbx_description
1 polymer ?
#
loop_
_entity_poly.entity_id
_entity_poly.type
_entity_poly.pdbx_seq_one_letter_code
_entity_poly.pdbx_strand_id
1 'polypeptide(L)'
;HYVHAGNILGTQHHFRWHPVAHVALEEGIVHYAKDVCVPHPRNTEAVDLITRLPKGPVLYKTFVHLVPTKPEGTFKLVAML
;
A
#
# COMPACT_ATOMS: atom_id res chain seq x y z
N HIS A 1 13.54 2.90 2.91
CA HIS A 1 14.65 2.53 1.99
C HIS A 1 14.26 2.88 0.57
N TYR A 2 15.20 3.32 -0.26
CA TYR A 2 14.96 3.50 -1.70
C TYR A 2 14.87 2.14 -2.38
N VAL A 3 13.93 1.99 -3.31
CA VAL A 3 13.71 0.77 -4.09
C VAL A 3 13.34 1.12 -5.54
N HIS A 4 13.67 0.20 -6.44
CA HIS A 4 13.25 0.27 -7.84
C HIS A 4 11.93 -0.47 -8.06
N ALA A 5 11.25 -0.15 -9.16
CA ALA A 5 10.09 -0.90 -9.62
C ALA A 5 10.47 -2.38 -9.81
N GLY A 6 9.63 -3.29 -9.31
CA GLY A 6 9.82 -4.74 -9.34
C GLY A 6 10.61 -5.31 -8.16
N ASN A 7 11.19 -4.48 -7.28
CA ASN A 7 11.90 -4.99 -6.10
C ASN A 7 10.93 -5.66 -5.12
N ILE A 8 11.35 -6.81 -4.57
CA ILE A 8 10.61 -7.49 -3.49
C ILE A 8 10.81 -6.71 -2.18
N LEU A 9 9.72 -6.23 -1.57
CA LEU A 9 9.79 -5.47 -0.30
C LEU A 9 9.75 -6.35 0.95
N GLY A 10 9.29 -7.59 0.82
CA GLY A 10 9.22 -8.55 1.91
C GLY A 10 8.46 -9.81 1.50
N THR A 11 8.85 -10.94 2.08
CA THR A 11 8.18 -12.23 1.92
C THR A 11 7.56 -12.65 3.25
N GLN A 12 6.34 -13.18 3.24
CA GLN A 12 5.62 -13.54 4.46
C GLN A 12 4.66 -14.71 4.24
N HIS A 13 4.54 -15.60 5.25
CA HIS A 13 3.59 -16.72 5.24
C HIS A 13 2.17 -16.28 5.63
N HIS A 14 2.07 -15.42 6.64
CA HIS A 14 0.82 -14.77 7.04
C HIS A 14 0.91 -13.27 6.78
N PHE A 15 -0.23 -12.59 6.62
CA PHE A 15 -0.30 -11.15 6.36
C PHE A 15 0.15 -10.32 7.57
N ARG A 16 1.46 -10.13 7.71
CA ARG A 16 2.09 -9.23 8.70
C ARG A 16 2.04 -7.78 8.23
N TRP A 17 2.27 -7.57 6.94
CA TRP A 17 2.18 -6.29 6.26
C TRP A 17 1.13 -6.35 5.17
N HIS A 18 0.23 -5.37 5.18
CA HIS A 18 -0.77 -5.23 4.14
C HIS A 18 -0.25 -4.34 3.01
N PRO A 19 -0.35 -4.77 1.75
CA PRO A 19 0.00 -3.91 0.64
C PRO A 19 -1.07 -2.83 0.48
N VAL A 20 -0.64 -1.58 0.26
CA VAL A 20 -1.49 -0.52 -0.31
C VAL A 20 -1.34 -0.55 -1.83
N ALA A 21 -2.17 0.16 -2.58
CA ALA A 21 -2.02 0.28 -4.03
C ALA A 21 -0.55 0.60 -4.42
N HIS A 22 -0.05 -0.10 -5.46
CA HIS A 22 1.25 0.11 -6.09
C HIS A 22 2.52 -0.25 -5.28
N VAL A 23 2.48 -1.29 -4.43
CA VAL A 23 3.71 -1.75 -3.75
C VAL A 23 4.76 -2.21 -4.77
N ALA A 24 5.84 -1.43 -4.87
CA ALA A 24 6.98 -1.61 -5.78
C ALA A 24 6.61 -1.69 -7.27
N LEU A 25 5.50 -1.09 -7.71
CA LEU A 25 5.25 -0.88 -9.14
C LEU A 25 5.99 0.35 -9.69
N GLU A 26 6.51 1.20 -8.80
CA GLU A 26 7.27 2.40 -9.14
C GLU A 26 8.59 2.45 -8.37
N GLU A 27 9.44 3.42 -8.71
CA GLU A 27 10.66 3.72 -7.95
C GLU A 27 10.35 4.73 -6.83
N GLY A 28 10.91 4.52 -5.65
CA GLY A 28 10.65 5.43 -4.55
C GLY A 28 11.15 4.95 -3.20
N ILE A 29 10.66 5.61 -2.14
CA ILE A 29 11.01 5.30 -0.76
C ILE A 29 9.90 4.46 -0.13
N VAL A 30 10.28 3.30 0.41
CA VAL A 30 9.38 2.44 1.20
C VAL A 30 9.03 3.14 2.51
N HIS A 31 7.74 3.24 2.80
CA HIS A 31 7.20 3.76 4.05
C HIS A 31 6.21 2.78 4.67
N TYR A 32 6.26 2.67 6.00
CA TYR A 32 5.41 1.79 6.79
C TYR A 32 4.50 2.64 7.68
N ALA A 33 3.20 2.42 7.60
CA ALA A 33 2.22 3.16 8.39
C ALA A 33 1.25 2.21 9.10
N LYS A 34 0.71 2.67 10.23
CA LYS A 34 -0.46 2.05 10.86
C LYS A 34 -1.70 2.76 10.35
N ASP A 35 -2.60 2.03 9.72
CA ASP A 35 -3.83 2.60 9.17
C ASP A 35 -5.03 1.69 9.46
N VAL A 36 -6.23 2.24 9.27
CA VAL A 36 -7.49 1.56 9.48
C VAL A 36 -7.67 0.44 8.46
N CYS A 37 -7.95 -0.76 8.96
CA CYS A 37 -8.18 -1.94 8.15
C CYS A 37 -9.68 -2.13 7.90
N VAL A 38 -10.13 -1.80 6.69
CA VAL A 38 -11.49 -2.11 6.22
C VAL A 38 -11.41 -3.33 5.30
N PRO A 39 -11.98 -4.49 5.69
CA PRO A 39 -11.93 -5.68 4.86
C PRO A 39 -12.86 -5.58 3.65
N HIS A 40 -12.51 -6.26 2.56
CA HIS A 40 -13.40 -6.38 1.40
C HIS A 40 -14.67 -7.16 1.79
N PRO A 41 -15.89 -6.75 1.36
CA PRO A 41 -17.14 -7.39 1.78
C PRO A 41 -17.26 -8.89 1.48
N ARG A 42 -16.51 -9.37 0.48
CA ARG A 42 -16.45 -10.80 0.11
C ARG A 42 -15.62 -11.67 1.08
N ASN A 43 -14.80 -11.06 1.93
CA ASN A 43 -14.06 -11.80 2.97
C ASN A 43 -14.98 -12.02 4.18
N THR A 44 -15.73 -13.11 4.15
CA THR A 44 -16.75 -13.42 5.16
C THR A 44 -16.17 -13.54 6.56
N GLU A 45 -14.98 -14.13 6.72
CA GLU A 45 -14.31 -14.26 8.03
C GLU A 45 -13.96 -12.89 8.62
N ALA A 46 -13.37 -12.01 7.81
CA ALA A 46 -13.02 -10.67 8.28
C ALA A 46 -14.25 -9.81 8.55
N VAL A 47 -15.31 -9.97 7.75
CA VAL A 47 -16.61 -9.30 7.96
C VAL A 47 -17.26 -9.78 9.26
N ASP A 48 -17.30 -11.09 9.51
CA ASP A 48 -17.84 -11.66 10.74
C ASP A 48 -17.04 -11.23 11.98
N LEU A 49 -15.71 -11.07 11.85
CA LEU A 49 -14.90 -10.51 12.93
C LEU A 49 -15.28 -9.06 13.25
N ILE A 50 -15.41 -8.19 12.24
CA ILE A 50 -15.70 -6.76 12.49
C ILE A 50 -17.12 -6.53 13.02
N THR A 51 -18.10 -7.35 12.64
CA THR A 51 -19.49 -7.21 13.12
C THR A 51 -19.67 -7.63 14.56
N ARG A 52 -18.74 -8.43 15.11
CA ARG A 52 -18.72 -8.84 16.52
C ARG A 52 -18.03 -7.83 17.43
N LEU A 53 -17.37 -6.82 16.87
CA LEU A 53 -16.79 -5.75 17.68
C LEU A 53 -17.92 -4.88 18.27
N PRO A 54 -17.75 -4.37 19.51
CA PRO A 54 -18.71 -3.42 20.05
C PRO A 54 -18.71 -2.14 19.21
N LYS A 55 -19.65 -1.23 19.47
CA LYS A 55 -19.64 0.07 18.79
C LYS A 55 -18.44 0.91 19.28
N GLY A 56 -17.58 1.39 18.38
CA GLY A 56 -16.49 2.32 18.69
C GLY A 56 -15.05 1.85 18.38
N PRO A 57 -14.67 0.57 18.50
CA PRO A 57 -13.34 0.10 18.12
C PRO A 57 -13.11 0.14 16.62
N VAL A 58 -11.84 0.32 16.26
CA VAL A 58 -11.34 0.32 14.88
C VAL A 58 -10.13 -0.61 14.83
N LEU A 59 -10.07 -1.46 13.81
CA LEU A 59 -8.91 -2.31 13.57
C LEU A 59 -7.82 -1.52 12.86
N TYR A 60 -6.64 -1.44 13.46
CA TYR A 60 -5.44 -0.89 12.82
C TYR A 60 -4.52 -2.01 12.36
N LYS A 61 -3.99 -1.90 11.14
CA LYS A 61 -2.97 -2.80 10.61
C LYS A 61 -1.76 -2.04 10.08
N THR A 62 -0.63 -2.75 9.94
CA THR A 62 0.57 -2.19 9.32
C THR A 62 0.46 -2.31 7.81
N PHE A 63 0.57 -1.19 7.14
CA PHE A 63 0.55 -1.07 5.69
C PHE A 63 1.91 -0.67 5.15
N VAL A 64 2.24 -1.15 3.97
CA VAL A 64 3.45 -0.79 3.22
C VAL A 64 3.04 -0.05 1.97
N HIS A 65 3.61 1.13 1.78
CA HIS A 65 3.41 1.92 0.57
C HIS A 65 4.75 2.49 0.09
N LEU A 66 4.74 2.90 -1.17
CA LEU A 66 5.84 3.61 -1.81
C LEU A 66 5.53 5.09 -1.88
N VAL A 67 6.53 5.93 -1.60
CA VAL A 67 6.49 7.36 -1.94
C VAL A 67 7.33 7.56 -3.21
N PRO A 68 6.72 7.84 -4.37
CA PRO A 68 7.44 8.02 -5.63
C PRO A 68 8.45 9.16 -5.54
N THR A 69 9.64 8.96 -6.12
CA THR A 69 10.72 9.96 -6.10
C THR A 69 10.89 10.71 -7.42
N LYS A 70 10.33 10.20 -8.52
CA LYS A 70 10.45 10.78 -9.86
C LYS A 70 9.04 11.04 -10.41
N PRO A 71 8.80 12.16 -11.12
CA PRO A 71 7.57 12.33 -11.88
C PRO A 71 7.56 11.36 -13.08
N GLU A 72 6.37 11.00 -13.56
CA GLU A 72 6.20 10.12 -14.74
C GLU A 72 6.92 10.68 -15.98
N GLY A 73 6.99 12.00 -16.12
CA GLY A 73 7.68 12.65 -17.22
C GLY A 73 7.82 14.16 -17.05
N THR A 74 8.47 14.78 -18.03
CA THR A 74 8.55 16.24 -18.16
C THR A 74 8.26 16.62 -19.60
N PHE A 75 7.54 17.73 -19.79
CA PHE A 75 7.36 18.30 -21.11
C PHE A 75 8.69 18.89 -21.59
N LYS A 76 9.11 18.52 -22.79
CA LYS A 76 10.31 19.04 -23.45
C LYS A 76 9.94 19.59 -24.81
N LEU A 77 10.36 20.81 -25.10
CA LEU A 77 10.25 21.39 -26.43
C LEU A 77 11.16 20.61 -27.39
N VAL A 78 10.59 20.04 -28.45
CA VAL A 78 11.33 19.22 -29.43
C VAL A 78 11.74 20.02 -30.66
N ALA A 79 10.91 20.97 -31.11
CA ALA A 79 11.22 21.89 -32.20
C ALA A 79 10.39 23.17 -32.10
N MET A 80 10.96 24.29 -32.54
CA MET A 80 10.24 25.51 -32.90
C MET A 80 10.20 25.55 -34.43
N LEU A 81 9.10 25.08 -35.02
CA LEU A 81 8.88 25.11 -36.47
C LEU A 81 8.50 26.51 -36.94
#